data_AF-A0A2C4QA55-F1
#
_entry.id   AF-A0A2C4QA55-F1
#
_cell.length_a   1.000
_cell.length_b   1.000
_cell.length_c   1.000
_cell.angle_alpha   90.00
_cell.angle_beta   90.00
_cell.angle_gamma   90.00
#
_symmetry.space_group_name_H-M   'P 1'
#
loop_
_entity.id
_entity.type
_entity.pdbx_description
1 polymer ?
#
loop_
_entity_poly.entity_id
_entity_poly.type
_entity_poly.pdbx_seq_one_letter_code
_entity_poly.pdbx_strand_id
1 'polypeptide(L)'
;MRKVRYMMTVLGVGCMMGNLGDFVYAEQTNIGSFSHEKDSGVGRMPDFKKGDLTPVSDQNPEAIIFNYLNANKESYQLGSKKAEDSFDITQITKDPVTHFTMVRLQQRYEGVPIWGYTQVAHISEQGVLKV
;
A
#
# COMPACT_ATOMS: atom_id res chain seq x y z
N MET A 1 -50.58 -2.97 -30.58
CA MET A 1 -49.95 -3.55 -29.37
C MET A 1 -49.33 -2.43 -28.55
N ARG A 2 -49.46 -2.55 -27.22
CA ARG A 2 -49.33 -1.47 -26.21
C ARG A 2 -47.88 -1.04 -25.98
N LYS A 3 -47.67 0.25 -25.67
CA LYS A 3 -47.20 0.69 -24.33
C LYS A 3 -47.14 2.23 -24.25
N VAL A 4 -48.02 2.77 -23.42
CA VAL A 4 -48.03 4.17 -22.97
C VAL A 4 -47.02 4.29 -21.83
N ARG A 5 -46.18 5.32 -21.85
CA ARG A 5 -45.17 5.59 -20.82
C ARG A 5 -45.47 6.95 -20.19
N TYR A 6 -46.33 6.95 -19.18
CA TYR A 6 -46.44 8.04 -18.21
C TYR A 6 -45.34 7.84 -17.17
N MET A 7 -44.57 8.88 -16.89
CA MET A 7 -43.70 8.92 -15.71
C MET A 7 -43.90 10.28 -15.06
N MET A 8 -44.97 10.35 -14.25
CA MET A 8 -45.23 11.44 -13.31
C MET A 8 -44.14 11.45 -12.24
N THR A 9 -43.56 12.62 -12.04
CA THR A 9 -42.80 13.04 -10.87
C THR A 9 -43.68 13.01 -9.62
N VAL A 10 -43.20 12.42 -8.53
CA VAL A 10 -43.61 12.81 -7.17
C VAL A 10 -42.37 12.76 -6.27
N LEU A 11 -41.95 13.95 -5.82
CA LEU A 11 -41.06 14.12 -4.67
C LEU A 11 -41.77 13.56 -3.43
N GLY A 12 -41.19 12.54 -2.81
CA GLY A 12 -41.60 12.07 -1.49
C GLY A 12 -40.60 12.54 -0.44
N VAL A 13 -40.93 13.59 0.31
CA VAL A 13 -40.29 13.92 1.58
C VAL A 13 -40.90 12.99 2.63
N GLY A 14 -40.08 12.14 3.22
CA GLY A 14 -40.48 11.25 4.31
C GLY A 14 -39.35 11.07 5.31
N CYS A 15 -39.25 11.98 6.28
CA CYS A 15 -38.52 11.70 7.52
C CYS A 15 -39.47 10.94 8.45
N MET A 16 -39.36 9.61 8.51
CA MET A 16 -39.93 8.84 9.61
C MET A 16 -38.83 8.52 10.60
N MET A 17 -38.99 9.03 11.82
CA MET A 17 -38.24 8.60 12.99
C MET A 17 -38.61 7.15 13.31
N GLY A 18 -37.61 6.28 13.31
CA GLY A 18 -37.72 4.89 13.77
C GLY A 18 -36.42 4.51 14.46
N ASN A 19 -36.48 4.34 15.77
CA ASN A 19 -35.37 3.92 16.62
C ASN A 19 -35.14 2.42 16.40
N LEU A 20 -34.08 2.07 15.68
CA LEU A 20 -33.56 0.70 15.53
C LEU A 20 -32.04 0.82 15.57
N GLY A 21 -31.42 -0.08 16.34
CA GLY A 21 -30.07 0.02 16.87
C GLY A 21 -28.97 0.30 15.86
N ASP A 22 -27.87 0.82 16.40
CA ASP A 22 -26.62 1.22 15.75
C ASP A 22 -26.27 0.42 14.48
N PHE A 23 -26.76 0.91 13.34
CA PHE A 23 -26.11 0.70 12.06
C PHE A 23 -25.21 1.90 11.83
N VAL A 24 -23.96 1.77 12.28
CA VAL A 24 -22.88 2.65 11.80
C VAL A 24 -22.71 2.35 10.31
N TYR A 25 -23.34 3.18 9.47
CA TYR A 25 -22.95 3.28 8.07
C TYR A 25 -21.54 3.85 8.05
N ALA A 26 -20.56 3.04 7.66
CA ALA A 26 -19.26 3.55 7.27
C ALA A 26 -19.48 4.40 6.00
N GLU A 27 -19.53 5.71 6.20
CA GLU A 27 -19.51 6.69 5.12
C GLU A 27 -18.24 6.45 4.30
N GLN A 28 -18.44 6.09 3.03
CA GLN A 28 -17.35 5.89 2.08
C GLN A 28 -16.87 7.27 1.63
N THR A 29 -16.18 7.98 2.52
CA THR A 29 -15.44 9.17 2.12
C THR A 29 -14.22 8.73 1.34
N ASN A 30 -14.13 9.23 0.12
CA ASN A 30 -12.93 9.19 -0.70
C ASN A 30 -11.82 9.96 0.05
N ILE A 31 -10.92 9.25 0.72
CA ILE A 31 -9.75 9.82 1.40
C ILE A 31 -8.53 9.03 0.95
N GLY A 32 -7.53 9.76 0.47
CA GLY A 32 -6.31 9.24 -0.14
C GLY A 32 -5.60 8.19 0.70
N SER A 33 -4.81 7.36 -0.01
CA SER A 33 -3.92 6.30 0.48
C SER A 33 -3.65 6.36 1.99
N PHE A 34 -4.38 5.54 2.75
CA PHE A 34 -4.17 5.37 4.18
C PHE A 34 -3.07 4.33 4.39
N SER A 35 -1.85 4.78 4.67
CA SER A 35 -0.79 3.91 5.16
C SER A 35 -1.05 3.56 6.62
N HIS A 36 -1.46 2.31 6.90
CA HIS A 36 -1.56 1.80 8.26
C HIS A 36 -0.24 1.11 8.65
N GLU A 37 0.41 1.61 9.69
CA GLU A 37 1.61 1.02 10.31
C GLU A 37 1.21 0.38 11.64
N LYS A 38 1.47 -0.92 11.82
CA LYS A 38 1.23 -1.63 13.09
C LYS A 38 2.58 -2.00 13.73
N ASP A 39 2.84 -1.45 14.91
CA ASP A 39 4.00 -1.75 15.77
C ASP A 39 3.62 -2.87 16.75
N SER A 40 4.39 -3.96 16.80
CA SER A 40 4.14 -5.12 17.67
C SER A 40 4.83 -5.04 19.03
N GLY A 41 5.55 -3.98 19.34
CA GLY A 41 6.10 -3.74 20.68
C GLY A 41 7.24 -4.68 21.10
N VAL A 42 7.62 -5.67 20.27
CA VAL A 42 8.81 -6.50 20.46
C VAL A 42 9.70 -6.36 19.22
N GLY A 43 10.42 -5.24 19.17
CA GLY A 43 11.30 -4.87 18.07
C GLY A 43 10.67 -3.80 17.18
N ARG A 44 11.30 -2.62 17.12
CA ARG A 44 10.87 -1.43 16.36
C ARG A 44 10.96 -1.60 14.84
N MET A 45 10.53 -2.72 14.27
CA MET A 45 10.35 -2.84 12.82
C MET A 45 8.85 -2.83 12.56
N PRO A 46 8.34 -2.04 11.61
CA PRO A 46 6.94 -2.09 11.26
C PRO A 46 6.60 -3.47 10.73
N ASP A 47 5.75 -4.19 11.47
CA ASP A 47 5.29 -5.52 11.10
C ASP A 47 4.40 -5.52 9.86
N PHE A 48 3.82 -4.36 9.55
CA PHE A 48 2.90 -4.20 8.44
C PHE A 48 2.82 -2.74 8.02
N LYS A 49 3.12 -2.46 6.74
CA LYS A 49 2.70 -1.25 6.03
C LYS A 49 1.77 -1.70 4.91
N LYS A 50 0.71 -0.95 4.63
CA LYS A 50 -0.24 -1.22 3.54
C LYS A 50 -0.60 0.06 2.80
N GLY A 51 -0.77 -0.03 1.49
CA GLY A 51 -1.25 1.08 0.66
C GLY A 51 -0.19 1.64 -0.29
N ASP A 52 -0.42 2.85 -0.79
CA ASP A 52 0.52 3.53 -1.68
C ASP A 52 1.56 4.24 -0.82
N LEU A 53 2.78 3.69 -0.83
CA LEU A 53 3.89 4.13 0.01
C LEU A 53 4.70 5.27 -0.62
N THR A 54 4.59 5.46 -1.93
CA THR A 54 5.27 6.51 -2.69
C THR A 54 4.29 7.23 -3.62
N PRO A 55 4.59 8.46 -4.05
CA PRO A 55 3.90 9.05 -5.21
C PRO A 55 4.24 8.29 -6.51
N VAL A 56 3.51 8.62 -7.58
CA VAL A 56 3.80 8.20 -8.96
C VAL A 56 5.22 8.59 -9.35
N SER A 57 5.92 7.72 -10.06
CA SER A 57 7.31 7.92 -10.45
C SER A 57 7.65 7.19 -11.74
N ASP A 58 8.48 7.79 -12.59
CA ASP A 58 9.05 7.14 -13.78
C ASP A 58 10.45 6.55 -13.52
N GLN A 59 10.88 6.54 -12.26
CA GLN A 59 12.16 5.94 -11.87
C GLN A 59 12.15 4.42 -12.05
N ASN A 60 13.33 3.82 -12.16
CA ASN A 60 13.44 2.37 -12.14
C ASN A 60 12.96 1.79 -10.79
N PRO A 61 12.39 0.57 -10.80
CA PRO A 61 11.90 -0.12 -9.61
C PRO A 61 12.85 -0.09 -8.39
N GLU A 62 14.13 -0.32 -8.65
CA GLU A 62 15.18 -0.39 -7.63
C GLU A 62 15.35 0.96 -6.91
N ALA A 63 15.43 2.05 -7.67
CA ALA A 63 15.60 3.38 -7.11
C ALA A 63 14.36 3.79 -6.30
N ILE A 64 13.15 3.47 -6.76
CA ILE A 64 11.92 3.74 -6.01
C ILE A 64 12.01 3.10 -4.62
N ILE A 65 12.41 1.83 -4.56
CA ILE A 65 12.52 1.09 -3.29
C ILE A 65 13.65 1.63 -2.42
N PHE A 66 14.85 1.82 -2.95
CA PHE A 66 15.97 2.32 -2.16
C PHE A 66 15.73 3.75 -1.66
N ASN A 67 15.14 4.62 -2.47
CA ASN A 67 14.75 5.96 -2.06
C ASN A 67 13.72 5.90 -0.91
N TYR A 68 12.72 5.03 -1.02
CA TYR A 68 11.74 4.82 0.04
C TYR A 68 12.39 4.34 1.35
N LEU A 69 13.23 3.29 1.29
CA LEU A 69 13.93 2.77 2.46
C LEU A 69 14.87 3.82 3.09
N ASN A 70 15.58 4.58 2.27
CA ASN A 70 16.46 5.66 2.72
C ASN A 70 15.69 6.84 3.33
N ALA A 71 14.48 7.13 2.87
CA ALA A 71 13.62 8.14 3.48
C ALA A 71 13.00 7.66 4.82
N ASN A 72 12.92 6.35 5.03
CA ASN A 72 12.30 5.71 6.20
C ASN A 72 13.33 4.98 7.10
N LYS A 73 14.60 5.39 7.10
CA LYS A 73 15.71 4.68 7.76
C LYS A 73 15.47 4.32 9.23
N GLU A 74 14.78 5.19 9.99
CA GLU A 74 14.46 4.91 11.39
C GLU A 74 13.55 3.70 11.54
N SER A 75 12.47 3.62 10.75
CA SER A 75 11.54 2.48 10.77
C SER A 75 12.22 1.15 10.42
N TYR A 76 13.23 1.19 9.54
CA TYR A 76 13.99 0.01 9.12
C TYR A 76 15.29 -0.20 9.90
N GLN A 77 15.56 0.62 10.92
CA GLN A 77 16.74 0.53 11.79
C GLN A 77 18.08 0.50 11.01
N LEU A 78 18.17 1.25 9.91
CA LEU A 78 19.37 1.27 9.06
C LEU A 78 20.51 2.12 9.66
N GLY A 79 20.21 2.90 10.70
CA GLY A 79 21.18 3.81 11.33
C GLY A 79 21.73 4.81 10.32
N SER A 80 23.05 4.96 10.28
CA SER A 80 23.76 5.82 9.32
C SER A 80 23.98 5.19 7.94
N LYS A 81 23.70 3.88 7.78
CA LYS A 81 23.92 3.16 6.52
C LYS A 81 22.92 3.59 5.46
N LYS A 82 23.25 3.39 4.19
CA LYS A 82 22.29 3.49 3.10
C LYS A 82 21.55 2.14 2.95
N ALA A 83 20.36 2.17 2.37
CA ALA A 83 19.58 0.97 2.10
C ALA A 83 20.34 0.02 1.18
N GLU A 84 21.07 0.54 0.20
CA GLU A 84 21.91 -0.17 -0.76
C GLU A 84 23.04 -0.97 -0.09
N ASP A 85 23.51 -0.52 1.08
CA ASP A 85 24.52 -1.25 1.86
C ASP A 85 23.89 -2.40 2.66
N SER A 86 22.58 -2.33 2.91
CA SER A 86 21.86 -3.20 3.85
C SER A 86 20.92 -4.17 3.14
N PHE A 87 20.66 -3.99 1.85
CA PHE A 87 19.79 -4.85 1.05
C PHE A 87 20.39 -5.09 -0.33
N ASP A 88 20.26 -6.33 -0.80
CA ASP A 88 20.48 -6.69 -2.20
C ASP A 88 19.15 -6.94 -2.89
N ILE A 89 19.02 -6.47 -4.13
CA ILE A 89 17.92 -6.87 -5.01
C ILE A 89 18.30 -8.19 -5.65
N THR A 90 17.55 -9.24 -5.33
CA THR A 90 17.84 -10.61 -5.79
C THR A 90 17.00 -10.99 -7.00
N GLN A 91 15.86 -10.35 -7.21
CA GLN A 91 14.97 -10.63 -8.33
C GLN A 91 14.08 -9.44 -8.65
N ILE A 92 13.86 -9.19 -9.93
CA ILE A 92 12.84 -8.28 -10.45
C ILE A 92 12.00 -9.07 -11.46
N THR A 93 10.68 -9.07 -11.30
CA THR A 93 9.78 -9.83 -12.20
C THR A 93 8.47 -9.08 -12.38
N LYS A 94 7.99 -9.00 -13.61
CA LYS A 94 6.67 -8.45 -13.90
C LYS A 94 5.61 -9.53 -13.74
N ASP A 95 4.59 -9.25 -12.95
CA ASP A 95 3.41 -10.10 -12.79
C ASP A 95 2.55 -10.01 -14.07
N PRO A 96 2.24 -11.13 -14.74
CA PRO A 96 1.47 -11.11 -15.98
C PRO A 96 -0.02 -10.78 -15.78
N VAL A 97 -0.56 -10.94 -14.57
CA VAL A 97 -1.97 -10.73 -14.23
C VAL A 97 -2.20 -9.31 -13.71
N THR A 98 -1.40 -8.88 -12.74
CA THR A 98 -1.56 -7.54 -12.14
C THR A 98 -0.77 -6.46 -12.87
N HIS A 99 0.16 -6.86 -13.75
CA HIS A 99 1.14 -5.99 -14.42
C HIS A 99 2.08 -5.24 -13.48
N PHE A 100 2.04 -5.53 -12.17
CA PHE A 100 2.95 -4.96 -11.20
C PHE A 100 4.35 -5.55 -11.37
N THR A 101 5.36 -4.76 -11.02
CA THR A 101 6.73 -5.22 -10.90
C THR A 101 6.98 -5.67 -9.47
N MET A 102 7.22 -6.96 -9.29
CA MET A 102 7.65 -7.56 -8.03
C MET A 102 9.18 -7.47 -7.92
N VAL A 103 9.66 -6.93 -6.81
CA VAL A 103 11.09 -6.84 -6.51
C VAL A 103 11.36 -7.58 -5.19
N ARG A 104 12.24 -8.58 -5.23
CA ARG A 104 12.69 -9.30 -4.03
C ARG A 104 13.98 -8.69 -3.50
N LEU A 105 13.99 -8.44 -2.20
CA LEU A 105 15.13 -7.92 -1.48
C LEU A 105 15.60 -8.94 -0.44
N GLN A 106 16.91 -9.11 -0.36
CA GLN A 106 17.58 -9.87 0.69
C GLN A 106 18.29 -8.89 1.62
N GLN A 107 17.96 -8.92 2.91
CA GLN A 107 18.68 -8.11 3.88
C GLN A 107 20.07 -8.66 4.13
N ARG A 108 21.04 -7.77 4.34
CA ARG A 108 22.41 -8.07 4.73
C ARG A 108 22.80 -7.35 6.00
N TYR A 109 23.70 -7.96 6.74
CA TYR A 109 24.46 -7.32 7.80
C TYR A 109 25.94 -7.48 7.51
N GLU A 110 26.65 -6.37 7.34
CA GLU A 110 28.10 -6.36 7.04
C GLU A 110 28.47 -7.23 5.83
N GLY A 111 27.64 -7.19 4.78
CA GLY A 111 27.84 -7.96 3.55
C GLY A 111 27.38 -9.42 3.62
N VAL A 112 26.97 -9.91 4.80
CA VAL A 112 26.46 -11.28 4.97
C VAL A 112 24.93 -11.30 4.86
N PRO A 113 24.33 -12.16 4.00
CA PRO A 113 22.88 -12.28 3.91
C PRO A 113 22.29 -12.83 5.21
N ILE A 114 21.24 -12.19 5.71
CA ILE A 114 20.52 -12.63 6.90
C ILE A 114 19.47 -13.66 6.49
N TRP A 115 19.61 -14.88 6.99
CA TRP A 115 18.74 -16.00 6.60
C TRP A 115 17.31 -15.78 7.08
N GLY A 116 16.34 -15.99 6.18
CA GLY A 116 14.92 -15.78 6.46
C GLY A 116 14.46 -14.32 6.40
N TYR A 117 15.37 -13.36 6.21
CA TYR A 117 15.04 -11.93 6.12
C TYR A 117 15.00 -11.48 4.66
N THR A 118 13.93 -11.89 3.98
CA THR A 118 13.61 -11.46 2.62
C THR A 118 12.35 -10.60 2.62
N GLN A 119 12.31 -9.59 1.77
CA GLN A 119 11.15 -8.73 1.57
C GLN A 119 10.75 -8.73 0.10
N VAL A 120 9.46 -8.51 -0.17
CA VAL A 120 8.92 -8.39 -1.52
C VAL A 120 8.20 -7.07 -1.62
N ALA A 121 8.66 -6.21 -2.52
CA ALA A 121 8.02 -4.96 -2.89
C ALA A 121 7.21 -5.15 -4.17
N HIS A 122 6.03 -4.54 -4.24
CA HIS A 122 5.24 -4.46 -5.47
C HIS A 122 5.26 -3.02 -5.97
N ILE A 123 5.50 -2.83 -7.26
CA ILE A 123 5.48 -1.51 -7.88
C ILE A 123 4.44 -1.53 -8.98
N SER A 124 3.49 -0.60 -8.92
CA SER A 124 2.46 -0.50 -9.94
C SER A 124 3.02 -0.04 -11.29
N GLU A 125 2.21 -0.13 -12.35
CA GLU A 125 2.60 0.35 -13.67
C GLU A 125 2.91 1.85 -13.72
N GLN A 126 2.41 2.62 -12.74
CA GLN A 126 2.67 4.05 -12.56
C GLN A 126 3.87 4.32 -11.64
N GLY A 127 4.66 3.31 -11.30
CA GLY A 127 5.82 3.43 -10.42
C GLY A 127 5.48 3.75 -8.97
N VAL A 128 4.30 3.36 -8.50
CA VAL A 128 3.90 3.51 -7.10
C VAL A 128 4.30 2.26 -6.31
N LEU A 129 5.08 2.41 -5.25
CA LEU A 129 5.40 1.33 -4.32
C LEU A 129 4.17 0.97 -3.49
N LYS A 130 3.83 -0.31 -3.48
CA LYS A 130 2.66 -0.90 -2.81
C LYS A 130 3.06 -2.15 -2.03
N VAL A 131 2.38 -2.34 -0.90
CA VAL A 131 2.47 -3.49 0.01
C VAL A 131 1.09 -3.83 0.56
#